data_AF-A0A2E6SZ64-F1
#
_entry.id   AF-A0A2E6SZ64-F1
#
_cell.length_a   1.000
_cell.length_b   1.000
_cell.length_c   1.000
_cell.angle_alpha   90.00
_cell.angle_beta   90.00
_cell.angle_gamma   90.00
#
_symmetry.space_group_name_H-M   'P 1'
#
loop_
_entity.id
_entity.type
_entity.pdbx_description
1 polymer ?
#
loop_
_entity_poly.entity_id
_entity_poly.type
_entity_poly.pdbx_seq_one_letter_code
_entity_poly.pdbx_strand_id
1 'polypeptide(L)'
;MLALFIKAVTTKKEPPKKINKYLTQFFFKTVKVKFNFKLMFSFQQHVRGFLNSPSLKGLIHSVTDFKLEKLAKIPSYEFPPNPRLGKRVEFILKQLLLNGQNYTLLGDNIVLKNKKRTIGEVDFLLQQNNVNIHLELAFKFYLFDETLASNF
;
A
#
# COMPACT_ATOMS: atom_id res chain seq x y z
N MET A 1 -9.36 1.57 -11.45
CA MET A 1 -9.69 0.49 -10.50
C MET A 1 -8.48 0.31 -9.57
N LEU A 2 -8.61 0.62 -8.29
CA LEU A 2 -7.52 0.52 -7.29
C LEU A 2 -7.74 -0.76 -6.50
N ALA A 3 -6.74 -1.64 -6.40
CA ALA A 3 -6.87 -2.94 -5.73
C ALA A 3 -5.95 -3.04 -4.50
N LEU A 4 -6.49 -3.54 -3.38
CA LEU A 4 -5.84 -3.67 -2.08
C LEU A 4 -5.53 -5.15 -1.78
N PHE A 5 -4.34 -5.43 -1.29
CA PHE A 5 -3.99 -6.74 -0.74
C PHE A 5 -3.13 -6.62 0.50
N ILE A 6 -3.42 -7.46 1.47
CA ILE A 6 -2.70 -7.54 2.74
C ILE A 6 -2.23 -9.01 2.90
N LYS A 7 -0.91 -9.23 2.91
CA LYS A 7 -0.14 -10.47 2.74
C LYS A 7 0.42 -10.98 4.07
N ALA A 8 0.65 -12.28 4.23
CA ALA A 8 1.60 -12.85 5.21
C ALA A 8 2.36 -14.01 4.57
N VAL A 9 3.70 -14.05 4.62
CA VAL A 9 4.52 -15.15 4.03
C VAL A 9 5.77 -15.49 4.85
N THR A 10 6.04 -16.80 4.97
CA THR A 10 7.25 -17.46 5.48
C THR A 10 8.17 -17.98 4.35
N THR A 11 9.48 -18.11 4.62
CA THR A 11 10.57 -18.03 3.63
C THR A 11 10.94 -19.31 2.84
N LYS A 12 11.37 -19.14 1.56
CA LYS A 12 12.69 -19.56 1.01
C LYS A 12 12.95 -19.03 -0.45
N LYS A 13 14.13 -18.40 -0.61
CA LYS A 13 15.02 -17.96 -1.76
C LYS A 13 14.68 -18.33 -3.24
N GLU A 14 15.08 -17.63 -4.33
CA GLU A 14 16.17 -16.65 -4.67
C GLU A 14 15.82 -15.80 -5.98
N PRO A 15 16.59 -14.74 -6.37
CA PRO A 15 16.26 -13.68 -7.38
C PRO A 15 17.14 -13.75 -8.68
N PRO A 16 17.39 -12.70 -9.54
CA PRO A 16 16.73 -11.44 -9.94
C PRO A 16 16.64 -11.23 -11.50
N LYS A 17 16.14 -10.07 -12.00
CA LYS A 17 16.78 -9.25 -13.09
C LYS A 17 16.13 -7.86 -13.29
N LYS A 18 17.00 -6.86 -13.57
CA LYS A 18 16.78 -5.38 -13.65
C LYS A 18 16.01 -4.91 -14.90
N ILE A 19 15.29 -3.77 -14.82
CA ILE A 19 14.92 -2.91 -15.98
C ILE A 19 15.04 -1.40 -15.62
N ASN A 20 15.17 -0.60 -16.68
CA ASN A 20 15.99 0.58 -16.92
C ASN A 20 15.28 1.95 -16.74
N LYS A 21 16.09 3.01 -16.73
CA LYS A 21 15.87 4.40 -16.32
C LYS A 21 15.62 5.30 -17.55
N TYR A 22 14.39 5.49 -18.01
CA TYR A 22 14.04 6.55 -18.99
C TYR A 22 12.54 6.86 -18.97
N LEU A 23 12.05 7.83 -18.19
CA LEU A 23 10.74 8.49 -18.41
C LEU A 23 10.64 9.79 -17.57
N THR A 24 11.44 10.81 -17.91
CA THR A 24 11.30 12.15 -17.28
C THR A 24 11.37 13.34 -18.26
N GLN A 25 11.23 13.12 -19.58
CA GLN A 25 11.44 14.21 -20.55
C GLN A 25 10.33 14.48 -21.57
N PHE A 26 9.17 13.83 -21.48
CA PHE A 26 8.04 14.17 -22.33
C PHE A 26 6.84 14.45 -21.45
N PHE A 27 6.50 15.72 -21.24
CA PHE A 27 5.14 16.27 -21.02
C PHE A 27 5.21 17.69 -20.44
N PHE A 28 5.73 18.66 -21.21
CA PHE A 28 5.38 20.07 -21.02
C PHE A 28 5.46 20.81 -22.36
N LYS A 29 4.41 20.72 -23.16
CA LYS A 29 4.13 21.71 -24.20
C LYS A 29 2.63 21.91 -24.37
N THR A 30 2.22 23.15 -24.10
CA THR A 30 1.00 23.83 -24.58
C THR A 30 -0.31 23.51 -23.85
N VAL A 31 -0.61 24.30 -22.82
CA VAL A 31 -1.80 25.17 -22.59
C VAL A 31 -1.81 25.49 -21.09
N LYS A 32 -1.59 26.76 -20.73
CA LYS A 32 -1.74 27.26 -19.34
C LYS A 32 -3.22 27.39 -18.99
N VAL A 33 -3.89 26.29 -18.64
CA VAL A 33 -5.05 26.36 -17.75
C VAL A 33 -4.58 25.96 -16.36
N LYS A 34 -4.46 26.94 -15.45
CA LYS A 34 -4.31 26.65 -14.02
C LYS A 34 -5.67 26.14 -13.52
N PHE A 35 -5.94 24.85 -13.71
CA PHE A 35 -6.98 24.17 -12.93
C PHE A 35 -6.45 24.04 -11.50
N ASN A 36 -6.81 24.99 -10.64
CA ASN A 36 -6.54 24.91 -9.21
C ASN A 36 -7.61 24.04 -8.54
N PHE A 37 -7.70 22.78 -8.97
CA PHE A 37 -8.57 21.79 -8.34
C PHE A 37 -7.78 21.14 -7.19
N LYS A 38 -7.65 21.83 -6.05
CA LYS A 38 -7.13 21.21 -4.82
C LYS A 38 -8.27 20.47 -4.14
N LEU A 39 -8.79 19.41 -4.77
CA LEU A 39 -9.67 18.47 -4.10
C LEU A 39 -8.81 17.66 -3.13
N MET A 40 -8.60 18.20 -1.94
CA MET A 40 -7.86 17.52 -0.89
C MET A 40 -8.82 16.57 -0.19
N PHE A 41 -8.81 15.31 -0.59
CA PHE A 41 -9.62 14.29 0.05
C PHE A 41 -9.24 14.19 1.54
N SER A 42 -10.25 14.05 2.41
CA SER A 42 -10.03 13.81 3.83
C SER A 42 -9.41 12.42 4.04
N PHE A 43 -8.78 12.21 5.20
CA PHE A 43 -8.27 10.89 5.56
C PHE A 43 -9.37 9.82 5.51
N GLN A 44 -10.59 10.11 5.97
CA GLN A 44 -11.69 9.14 5.88
C GLN A 44 -12.09 8.82 4.44
N GLN A 45 -12.01 9.79 3.51
CA GLN A 45 -12.28 9.53 2.09
C GLN A 45 -11.21 8.60 1.50
N HIS A 46 -9.95 8.80 1.85
CA HIS A 46 -8.87 7.89 1.47
C HIS A 46 -9.04 6.48 2.06
N VAL A 47 -9.43 6.37 3.34
CA VAL A 47 -9.75 5.08 3.97
C VAL A 47 -10.89 4.38 3.25
N ARG A 48 -11.97 5.09 2.91
CA ARG A 48 -13.10 4.49 2.16
C ARG A 48 -12.64 3.96 0.80
N GLY A 49 -11.81 4.73 0.08
CA GLY A 49 -11.22 4.27 -1.18
C GLY A 49 -10.37 3.01 -1.00
N PHE A 50 -9.55 2.96 0.05
CA PHE A 50 -8.75 1.79 0.42
C PHE A 50 -9.62 0.56 0.70
N LEU A 51 -10.65 0.69 1.54
CA LEU A 51 -11.52 -0.43 1.91
C LEU A 51 -12.39 -0.93 0.74
N ASN A 52 -12.74 -0.05 -0.20
CA ASN A 52 -13.53 -0.38 -1.39
C ASN A 52 -12.66 -0.87 -2.57
N SER A 53 -11.33 -0.89 -2.42
CA SER A 53 -10.42 -1.36 -3.45
C SER A 53 -10.56 -2.87 -3.65
N PRO A 54 -10.75 -3.41 -4.87
CA PRO A 54 -10.87 -4.85 -5.08
C PRO A 54 -9.65 -5.62 -4.55
N SER A 55 -9.86 -6.86 -4.12
CA SER A 55 -8.75 -7.71 -3.67
C SER A 55 -7.86 -8.14 -4.85
N LEU A 56 -6.54 -8.22 -4.64
CA LEU A 56 -5.61 -8.88 -5.58
C LEU A 56 -5.65 -10.44 -5.50
N LYS A 57 -6.73 -11.02 -4.97
CA LYS A 57 -6.89 -12.47 -4.78
C LYS A 57 -6.66 -13.23 -6.09
N GLY A 58 -5.86 -14.29 -6.02
CA GLY A 58 -5.50 -15.12 -7.18
C GLY A 58 -4.32 -14.60 -8.00
N LEU A 59 -3.77 -13.41 -7.70
CA LEU A 59 -2.62 -12.86 -8.42
C LEU A 59 -1.27 -13.28 -7.82
N ILE A 60 -1.25 -13.72 -6.56
CA ILE A 60 -0.04 -14.16 -5.84
C ILE A 60 -0.34 -15.51 -5.19
N HIS A 61 0.43 -16.54 -5.55
CA HIS A 61 0.31 -17.89 -4.98
C HIS A 61 1.04 -17.98 -3.62
N SER A 62 0.60 -18.92 -2.77
CA SER A 62 1.23 -19.25 -1.47
C SER A 62 1.16 -18.17 -0.39
N VAL A 63 0.08 -17.37 -0.38
CA VAL A 63 -0.18 -16.32 0.60
C VAL A 63 -1.59 -16.45 1.15
N THR A 64 -1.76 -16.27 2.46
CA THR A 64 -3.09 -16.15 3.08
C THR A 64 -3.53 -14.70 3.11
N ASP A 65 -4.76 -14.43 2.66
CA ASP A 65 -5.38 -13.11 2.74
C ASP A 65 -5.55 -12.68 4.21
N PHE A 66 -5.11 -11.47 4.55
CA PHE A 66 -5.43 -10.88 5.85
C PHE A 66 -6.75 -10.11 5.77
N LYS A 67 -7.69 -10.47 6.64
CA LYS A 67 -8.97 -9.77 6.76
C LYS A 67 -8.84 -8.66 7.80
N LEU A 68 -8.92 -7.42 7.32
CA LEU A 68 -9.03 -6.27 8.20
C LEU A 68 -10.38 -6.29 8.91
N GLU A 69 -10.38 -5.89 10.17
CA GLU A 69 -11.60 -5.84 10.96
C GLU A 69 -12.42 -4.60 10.67
N LYS A 70 -13.74 -4.74 10.82
CA LYS A 70 -14.64 -3.61 10.70
C LYS A 70 -14.50 -2.75 11.94
N LEU A 71 -13.95 -1.55 11.75
CA LEU A 71 -13.94 -0.54 12.79
C LEU A 71 -15.34 0.04 12.99
N ALA A 72 -15.73 0.30 14.24
CA ALA A 72 -16.97 1.01 14.57
C ALA A 72 -16.97 2.44 14.00
N LYS A 73 -15.80 3.08 13.96
CA LYS A 73 -15.59 4.42 13.42
C LYS A 73 -14.26 4.48 12.68
N ILE A 74 -14.26 5.05 11.48
CA ILE A 74 -13.02 5.37 10.75
C ILE A 74 -12.34 6.54 11.48
N PRO A 75 -11.07 6.40 11.90
CA PRO A 75 -10.38 7.47 12.60
C PRO A 75 -10.07 8.64 11.66
N SER A 76 -9.68 9.79 12.23
CA SER A 76 -9.32 10.99 11.48
C SER A 76 -7.88 11.34 11.79
N TYR A 77 -7.03 11.39 10.77
CA TYR A 77 -5.62 11.75 10.89
C TYR A 77 -5.22 12.74 9.80
N GLU A 78 -4.19 13.53 10.07
CA GLU A 78 -3.49 14.24 9.00
C GLU A 78 -2.47 13.31 8.36
N PHE A 79 -2.39 13.35 7.03
CA PHE A 79 -1.31 12.64 6.35
C PHE A 79 0.01 13.35 6.62
N PRO A 80 1.12 12.59 6.74
CA PRO A 80 2.45 13.16 6.67
C PRO A 80 2.60 14.01 5.38
N PRO A 81 3.53 14.97 5.34
CA PRO A 81 3.75 15.79 4.15
C PRO A 81 4.31 14.97 2.98
N ASN A 82 3.72 15.15 1.79
CA ASN A 82 4.16 14.57 0.51
C ASN A 82 4.51 13.06 0.48
N PRO A 83 3.76 12.15 1.11
CA PRO A 83 4.01 10.73 0.99
C PRO A 83 3.73 10.28 -0.44
N ARG A 84 4.71 9.53 -1.00
CA ARG A 84 4.49 8.69 -2.18
C ARG A 84 3.25 7.82 -1.94
N LEU A 85 2.53 7.49 -3.02
CA LEU A 85 1.24 6.79 -2.91
C LEU A 85 1.31 5.50 -2.08
N GLY A 86 2.36 4.69 -2.22
CA GLY A 86 2.57 3.50 -1.38
C GLY A 86 2.63 3.82 0.12
N LYS A 87 3.41 4.83 0.52
CA LYS A 87 3.49 5.29 1.92
C LYS A 87 2.16 5.84 2.45
N ARG A 88 1.29 6.39 1.59
CA ARG A 88 -0.08 6.77 2.00
C ARG A 88 -0.91 5.56 2.39
N VAL A 89 -0.84 4.49 1.58
CA VAL A 89 -1.58 3.25 1.83
C VAL A 89 -1.05 2.55 3.07
N GLU A 90 0.27 2.48 3.24
CA GLU A 90 0.88 1.97 4.49
C GLU A 90 0.42 2.79 5.70
N PHE A 91 0.41 4.12 5.60
CA PHE A 91 -0.07 4.98 6.69
C PHE A 91 -1.54 4.72 7.01
N ILE A 92 -2.41 4.60 6.00
CA ILE A 92 -3.81 4.24 6.19
C ILE A 92 -3.93 2.90 6.92
N LEU A 93 -3.26 1.86 6.43
CA LEU A 93 -3.30 0.54 7.04
C LEU A 93 -2.79 0.58 8.48
N LYS A 94 -1.67 1.27 8.75
CA LYS A 94 -1.13 1.49 10.10
C LYS A 94 -2.17 2.10 11.03
N GLN A 95 -2.85 3.16 10.59
CA GLN A 95 -3.87 3.82 11.41
C GLN A 95 -5.09 2.93 11.65
N LEU A 96 -5.53 2.18 10.64
CA LEU A 96 -6.60 1.20 10.82
C LEU A 96 -6.18 0.07 11.77
N LEU A 97 -4.90 -0.33 11.72
CA LEU A 97 -4.37 -1.33 12.61
C LEU A 97 -4.34 -0.82 14.07
N LEU A 98 -3.76 0.36 14.31
CA LEU A 98 -3.70 0.95 15.65
C LEU A 98 -5.08 1.18 16.30
N ASN A 99 -6.14 1.33 15.50
CA ASN A 99 -7.50 1.54 15.99
C ASN A 99 -8.34 0.24 16.03
N GLY A 100 -7.80 -0.90 15.60
CA GLY A 100 -8.44 -2.22 15.72
C GLY A 100 -8.27 -2.80 17.12
N GLN A 101 -9.13 -3.76 17.50
CA GLN A 101 -9.10 -4.36 18.84
C GLN A 101 -8.48 -5.77 18.87
N ASN A 102 -8.46 -6.49 17.75
CA ASN A 102 -8.10 -7.91 17.78
C ASN A 102 -6.63 -8.19 17.49
N TYR A 103 -5.81 -7.14 17.35
CA TYR A 103 -4.39 -7.31 17.11
C TYR A 103 -3.59 -6.14 17.70
N THR A 104 -2.36 -6.44 18.12
CA THR A 104 -1.39 -5.47 18.61
C THR A 104 -0.35 -5.23 17.52
N LEU A 105 -0.12 -3.97 17.14
CA LEU A 105 0.97 -3.61 16.24
C LEU A 105 2.30 -3.65 17.00
N LEU A 106 3.15 -4.63 16.70
CA LEU A 106 4.48 -4.78 17.30
C LEU A 106 5.54 -3.93 16.60
N GLY A 107 5.34 -3.64 15.30
CA GLY A 107 6.19 -2.72 14.55
C GLY A 107 5.78 -2.63 13.08
N ASP A 108 6.27 -1.61 12.40
CA ASP A 108 6.07 -1.37 10.98
C ASP A 108 7.37 -0.89 10.31
N ASN A 109 7.53 -1.17 9.01
CA ASN A 109 8.71 -0.82 8.21
C ASN A 109 10.03 -1.35 8.82
N ILE A 110 10.03 -2.60 9.29
CA ILE A 110 11.16 -3.22 9.98
C ILE A 110 12.19 -3.69 8.95
N VAL A 111 13.36 -3.04 8.92
CA VAL A 111 14.47 -3.43 8.04
C VAL A 111 15.21 -4.62 8.64
N LEU A 112 15.22 -5.75 7.92
CA LEU A 112 15.96 -6.94 8.31
C LEU A 112 17.41 -6.85 7.84
N LYS A 113 18.35 -6.96 8.78
CA LYS A 113 19.80 -6.90 8.51
C LYS A 113 20.50 -8.20 8.91
N ASN A 114 21.44 -8.64 8.08
CA ASN A 114 22.44 -9.63 8.42
C ASN A 114 23.82 -8.94 8.38
N LYS A 115 24.42 -8.73 9.56
CA LYS A 115 25.59 -7.85 9.73
C LYS A 115 25.30 -6.45 9.16
N LYS A 116 26.09 -6.02 8.16
CA LYS A 116 25.90 -4.73 7.47
C LYS A 116 25.00 -4.82 6.23
N ARG A 117 24.50 -6.00 5.87
CA ARG A 117 23.70 -6.22 4.66
C ARG A 117 22.21 -6.23 4.98
N THR A 118 21.42 -5.40 4.30
CA THR A 118 19.97 -5.53 4.30
C THR A 118 19.56 -6.78 3.53
N ILE A 119 18.77 -7.65 4.16
CA ILE A 119 18.30 -8.91 3.58
C ILE A 119 16.79 -8.88 3.27
N GLY A 120 16.07 -7.86 3.76
CA GLY A 120 14.66 -7.67 3.49
C GLY A 120 14.06 -6.54 4.31
N GLU A 121 12.76 -6.36 4.15
CA GLU A 121 11.92 -5.43 4.90
C GLU A 121 10.63 -6.17 5.24
N VAL A 122 10.08 -5.87 6.42
CA VAL A 122 8.79 -6.34 6.90
C VAL A 122 7.89 -5.11 7.04
N ASP A 123 6.79 -5.05 6.29
CA ASP A 123 5.93 -3.86 6.33
C ASP A 123 5.24 -3.72 7.70
N PHE A 124 4.71 -4.81 8.25
CA PHE A 124 4.03 -4.83 9.54
C PHE A 124 4.29 -6.15 10.28
N LEU A 125 4.46 -6.06 11.60
CA LEU A 125 4.49 -7.19 12.50
C LEU A 125 3.37 -7.01 13.52
N LEU A 126 2.43 -7.96 13.57
CA LEU A 126 1.28 -7.94 14.46
C LEU A 126 1.33 -9.11 15.43
N GLN A 127 0.61 -8.98 16.54
CA GLN A 127 0.28 -10.09 17.42
C GLN A 127 -1.24 -10.22 17.53
N GLN A 128 -1.76 -11.43 17.34
CA GLN A 128 -3.17 -11.76 17.54
C GLN A 128 -3.26 -13.13 18.20
N ASN A 129 -3.98 -13.24 19.33
CA ASN A 129 -4.15 -14.49 20.07
C ASN A 129 -2.81 -15.20 20.37
N ASN A 130 -1.78 -14.45 20.81
CA ASN A 130 -0.41 -14.92 21.03
C ASN A 130 0.33 -15.46 19.79
N VAL A 131 -0.21 -15.28 18.59
CA VAL A 131 0.44 -15.61 17.33
C VAL A 131 1.00 -14.34 16.68
N ASN A 132 2.27 -14.38 16.30
CA ASN A 132 2.90 -13.30 15.55
C ASN A 132 2.58 -13.44 14.06
N ILE A 133 2.06 -12.36 13.46
CA ILE A 133 1.68 -12.28 12.06
C ILE A 133 2.64 -11.31 11.37
N HIS A 134 3.42 -11.82 10.42
CA HIS A 134 4.13 -10.97 9.47
C HIS A 134 3.13 -10.52 8.41
N LEU A 135 2.83 -9.24 8.38
CA LEU A 135 1.87 -8.65 7.47
C LEU A 135 2.57 -7.75 6.44
N GLU A 136 2.35 -8.00 5.16
CA GLU A 136 2.86 -7.19 4.06
C GLU A 136 1.74 -6.56 3.25
N LEU A 137 2.01 -5.44 2.61
CA LEU A 137 1.02 -4.65 1.91
C LEU A 137 1.37 -4.59 0.43
N ALA A 138 0.52 -5.18 -0.40
CA ALA A 138 0.60 -5.06 -1.85
C ALA A 138 -0.55 -4.21 -2.37
N PHE A 139 -0.22 -3.07 -2.95
CA PHE A 139 -1.19 -2.12 -3.49
C PHE A 139 -0.74 -1.64 -4.87
N LYS A 140 -1.54 -1.92 -5.90
CA LYS A 140 -1.18 -1.60 -7.29
C LYS A 140 -1.91 -0.34 -7.76
N PHE A 141 -1.11 0.60 -8.26
CA PHE A 141 -1.60 1.82 -8.89
C PHE A 141 -1.48 1.68 -10.39
N TYR A 142 -2.57 1.95 -11.11
CA TYR A 142 -2.61 1.96 -12.56
C TYR A 142 -2.84 3.39 -13.01
N LEU A 143 -2.02 3.85 -13.97
CA LEU A 143 -2.33 5.07 -14.70
C LEU A 143 -3.38 4.71 -15.73
N PHE A 144 -4.52 5.39 -15.68
CA PHE A 144 -5.52 5.28 -16.72
C PHE A 144 -5.10 6.17 -17.89
N ASP A 145 -5.09 5.59 -19.09
CA ASP A 145 -4.80 6.28 -20.33
C ASP A 145 -5.89 5.94 -21.33
N GLU A 146 -6.74 6.93 -21.63
CA GLU A 146 -7.86 6.78 -22.56
C GLU A 146 -7.39 6.43 -23.98
N THR A 147 -6.17 6.81 -24.36
CA THR A 147 -5.61 6.50 -25.69
C THR A 147 -5.26 5.02 -25.83
N LEU A 148 -5.13 4.29 -24.73
CA LEU A 148 -4.94 2.84 -24.71
C LEU A 148 -6.26 2.06 -24.64
N ALA A 149 -7.37 2.74 -24.31
CA ALA A 149 -8.67 2.10 -24.10
C ALA A 149 -9.38 1.70 -25.40
N SER A 150 -8.98 2.25 -26.56
CA SER A 150 -9.53 1.90 -27.87
C SER A 150 -9.07 0.53 -28.41
N ASN A 151 -8.17 -0.16 -27.70
CA ASN A 151 -7.54 -1.41 -28.15
C ASN A 151 -7.84 -2.64 -27.25
N PHE A 152 -8.86 -2.55 -26.38
CA PHE A 152 -9.30 -3.67 -25.51
C PHE A 152 -10.74 -4.08 -25.77
#